data_AF-A0A1S9RGI2-F1
#
_entry.id   AF-A0A1S9RGI2-F1
#
_cell.length_a   1.000
_cell.length_b   1.000
_cell.length_c   1.000
_cell.angle_alpha   90.00
_cell.angle_beta   90.00
_cell.angle_gamma   90.00
#
_symmetry.space_group_name_H-M   'P 1'
#
loop_
_entity.id
_entity.type
_entity.pdbx_description
1 polymer ?
#
loop_
_entity_poly.entity_id
_entity_poly.type
_entity_poly.pdbx_seq_one_letter_code
_entity_poly.pdbx_strand_id
1 'polypeptide(L)'
;MATLQGEVTALTALHSTLQSNTAILQQTIHRADATIADAQARSASAGTSGTPSSSTATGTPDSHSGLPPIDEVLVAPTVVGKQLYDLVADEQGLQHALYALQSALVRGVIGVDSWSRHTRGLAREAFLKRALIRKIGRGMGLEEGVPVV
;
A
#
# COMPACT_ATOMS: atom_id res chain seq x y z
N MET A 1 39.62 39.89 -42.44
CA MET A 1 40.32 38.62 -42.13
C MET A 1 40.05 38.16 -40.70
N ALA A 2 40.22 39.00 -39.67
CA ALA A 2 39.99 38.59 -38.27
C ALA A 2 38.52 38.26 -37.91
N THR A 3 37.53 38.92 -38.53
CA THR A 3 36.10 38.69 -38.26
C THR A 3 35.59 37.33 -38.77
N LEU A 4 35.98 36.93 -39.99
CA LEU A 4 35.64 35.62 -40.54
C LEU A 4 36.29 34.47 -39.76
N GLN A 5 37.53 34.66 -39.27
CA GLN A 5 38.16 33.67 -38.39
C GLN A 5 37.40 33.55 -37.06
N GLY A 6 36.94 34.68 -36.50
CA GLY A 6 36.06 34.67 -35.33
C GLY A 6 34.74 33.93 -35.57
N GLU A 7 34.08 34.17 -36.71
CA GLU A 7 32.84 33.48 -37.09
C GLU A 7 33.05 31.97 -37.31
N VAL A 8 34.15 31.57 -37.94
CA VAL A 8 34.51 30.15 -38.10
C VAL A 8 34.72 29.50 -36.74
N THR A 9 35.42 30.16 -35.80
CA THR A 9 35.58 29.61 -34.43
C THR A 9 34.24 29.49 -33.70
N ALA A 10 33.35 30.48 -33.82
CA ALA A 10 32.02 30.44 -33.23
C ALA A 10 31.15 29.30 -33.82
N LEU A 11 31.20 29.11 -35.14
CA LEU A 11 30.51 28.00 -35.81
C LEU A 11 31.04 26.64 -35.38
N THR A 12 32.37 26.48 -35.22
CA THR A 12 32.95 25.22 -34.72
C THR A 12 32.57 24.94 -33.27
N ALA A 13 32.50 25.98 -32.41
CA ALA A 13 32.07 25.83 -31.03
C ALA A 13 30.58 25.44 -30.93
N LEU A 14 29.72 26.07 -31.76
CA LEU A 14 28.30 25.71 -31.84
C LEU A 14 28.13 24.28 -32.35
N HIS A 15 28.87 23.90 -33.39
CA HIS A 15 28.85 22.54 -33.93
C HIS A 15 29.24 21.51 -32.87
N SER A 16 30.33 21.75 -32.12
CA SER A 16 30.74 20.89 -31.01
C SER A 16 29.66 20.80 -29.91
N THR A 17 28.97 21.91 -29.63
CA THR A 17 27.90 21.94 -28.62
C THR A 17 26.69 21.13 -29.07
N LEU A 18 26.27 21.28 -30.34
CA LEU A 18 25.17 20.49 -30.89
C LEU A 18 25.50 19.00 -30.93
N GLN A 19 26.72 18.63 -31.36
CA GLN A 19 27.17 17.23 -31.33
C GLN A 19 27.14 16.64 -29.92
N SER A 20 27.60 17.40 -28.92
CA SER A 20 27.54 16.99 -27.51
C SER A 20 26.11 16.78 -27.04
N ASN A 21 25.21 17.72 -27.33
CA ASN A 21 23.79 17.60 -26.96
C ASN A 21 23.13 16.39 -27.62
N THR A 22 23.42 16.12 -28.90
CA THR A 22 22.92 14.93 -29.59
C THR A 22 23.41 13.64 -28.93
N ALA A 23 24.70 13.58 -28.58
CA ALA A 23 25.26 12.42 -27.88
C ALA A 23 24.63 12.21 -26.49
N ILE A 24 24.41 13.28 -25.73
CA ILE A 24 23.76 13.22 -24.42
C ILE A 24 22.32 12.71 -24.56
N LEU A 25 21.56 13.21 -25.53
CA LEU A 25 20.17 12.79 -25.75
C LEU A 25 20.09 11.31 -26.15
N GLN A 26 20.96 10.87 -27.07
CA GLN A 26 21.03 9.45 -27.46
C GLN A 26 21.37 8.55 -26.27
N GLN A 27 22.36 8.94 -25.47
CA GLN A 27 22.73 8.20 -24.26
C GLN A 27 21.60 8.17 -23.23
N THR A 28 20.86 9.27 -23.10
CA THR A 28 19.75 9.39 -22.15
C THR A 28 18.57 8.52 -22.57
N ILE A 29 18.25 8.49 -23.87
CA ILE A 29 17.22 7.60 -24.42
C ILE A 29 17.62 6.13 -24.19
N HIS A 30 18.86 5.75 -24.51
CA HIS A 30 19.32 4.38 -24.27
C HIS A 30 19.29 3.98 -22.80
N ARG A 31 19.66 4.89 -21.88
CA ARG A 31 19.53 4.64 -20.44
C ARG A 31 18.07 4.49 -20.02
N ALA A 32 17.17 5.32 -20.54
CA ALA A 32 15.74 5.20 -20.27
C ALA A 32 15.19 3.86 -20.75
N ASP A 33 15.53 3.43 -21.97
CA ASP A 33 15.13 2.14 -22.53
C ASP A 33 15.61 0.96 -21.66
N ALA A 34 16.85 1.03 -21.17
CA ALA A 34 17.38 0.01 -20.27
C ALA A 34 16.62 -0.04 -18.93
N THR A 35 16.25 1.12 -18.35
CA THR A 35 15.46 1.15 -17.12
C THR A 35 14.03 0.65 -17.32
N ILE A 36 13.43 0.89 -18.50
CA ILE A 36 12.10 0.38 -18.85
C ILE A 36 12.16 -1.15 -19.01
N ALA A 37 13.15 -1.67 -19.73
CA ALA A 37 13.33 -3.11 -19.91
C ALA A 37 13.57 -3.84 -18.58
N ASP A 38 14.37 -3.27 -17.67
CA ASP A 38 14.59 -3.80 -16.32
C ASP A 38 13.28 -3.80 -15.48
N ALA A 39 12.50 -2.72 -15.55
CA ALA A 39 11.19 -2.66 -14.90
C ALA A 39 10.18 -3.68 -15.47
N GLN A 40 10.19 -3.88 -16.79
CA GLN A 40 9.36 -4.89 -17.47
C GLN A 40 9.81 -6.32 -17.13
N ALA A 41 11.11 -6.57 -17.00
CA ALA A 41 11.63 -7.88 -16.58
C ALA A 41 11.19 -8.19 -15.13
N ARG A 42 11.26 -7.22 -14.22
CA ARG A 42 10.74 -7.35 -12.84
C ARG A 42 9.23 -7.62 -12.81
N SER A 43 8.45 -6.95 -13.66
CA SER A 43 6.99 -7.17 -13.71
C SER A 43 6.63 -8.54 -14.30
N ALA A 44 7.37 -9.02 -15.32
CA ALA A 44 7.15 -10.32 -15.94
C ALA A 44 7.52 -11.49 -15.03
N SER A 45 8.64 -11.42 -14.29
CA SER A 45 9.05 -12.49 -13.36
C SER A 45 8.04 -12.69 -12.22
N ALA A 46 7.36 -11.62 -11.79
CA ALA A 46 6.34 -11.67 -10.74
C ALA A 46 5.05 -12.41 -11.15
N GLY A 47 4.81 -12.64 -12.45
CA GLY A 47 3.64 -13.37 -12.95
C GLY A 47 3.77 -14.90 -12.91
N THR A 48 4.98 -15.44 -12.73
CA THR A 48 5.25 -16.89 -12.94
C THR A 48 5.49 -17.70 -11.67
N SER A 49 5.62 -17.06 -10.50
CA SER A 49 5.76 -17.74 -9.20
C SER A 49 4.46 -17.72 -8.38
N GLY A 50 3.32 -17.77 -9.06
CA GLY A 50 2.02 -18.01 -8.44
C GLY A 50 1.74 -19.51 -8.34
N THR A 51 2.08 -20.09 -7.20
CA THR A 51 1.52 -21.39 -6.76
C THR A 51 -0.03 -21.29 -6.81
N PRO A 52 -0.76 -22.27 -7.37
CA PRO A 52 -2.21 -22.20 -7.42
C PRO A 52 -2.75 -22.38 -5.99
N SER A 53 -3.38 -21.35 -5.43
CA SER A 53 -4.15 -21.48 -4.19
C SER A 53 -5.48 -20.76 -4.32
N SER A 54 -6.49 -21.52 -3.94
CA SER A 54 -7.92 -21.42 -4.20
C SER A 54 -8.65 -20.23 -3.58
N SER A 55 -9.61 -19.69 -4.34
CA SER A 55 -10.95 -19.17 -3.94
C SER A 55 -11.02 -18.19 -2.75
N THR A 56 -11.55 -16.97 -2.87
CA THR A 56 -12.97 -16.61 -3.09
C THR A 56 -13.08 -15.06 -3.09
N ALA A 57 -14.04 -14.51 -3.82
CA ALA A 57 -14.16 -13.10 -4.22
C ALA A 57 -14.20 -12.02 -3.11
N THR A 58 -13.48 -10.92 -3.34
CA THR A 58 -13.98 -9.52 -3.33
C THR A 58 -12.90 -8.61 -3.93
N GLY A 59 -13.28 -7.70 -4.83
CA GLY A 59 -12.35 -6.94 -5.66
C GLY A 59 -11.44 -5.99 -4.87
N THR A 60 -10.14 -6.16 -5.09
CA THR A 60 -9.15 -5.08 -5.05
C THR A 60 -8.28 -5.23 -6.29
N PRO A 61 -8.32 -4.29 -7.25
CA PRO A 61 -7.27 -4.19 -8.26
C PRO A 61 -6.01 -3.63 -7.58
N ASP A 62 -4.85 -3.88 -8.17
CA ASP A 62 -3.56 -3.27 -7.87
C ASP A 62 -2.60 -4.09 -6.98
N SER A 63 -2.42 -5.37 -7.33
CA SER A 63 -1.13 -6.04 -7.09
C SER A 63 -0.10 -5.45 -8.06
N HIS A 64 0.61 -4.40 -7.63
CA HIS A 64 1.69 -3.79 -8.41
C HIS A 64 2.81 -4.82 -8.66
N SER A 65 2.75 -5.40 -9.85
CA SER A 65 3.71 -6.32 -10.47
C SER A 65 5.17 -5.97 -10.17
N GLY A 66 5.84 -6.83 -9.39
CA GLY A 66 7.29 -6.82 -9.16
C GLY A 66 7.76 -6.38 -7.77
N LEU A 67 6.88 -5.79 -6.95
CA LEU A 67 7.19 -5.43 -5.57
C LEU A 67 6.51 -6.42 -4.61
N PRO A 68 7.14 -6.77 -3.47
CA PRO A 68 6.47 -7.52 -2.42
C PRO A 68 5.21 -6.75 -1.98
N PRO A 69 4.11 -7.45 -1.62
CA PRO A 69 2.90 -6.84 -1.09
C PRO A 69 3.22 -5.80 -0.01
N ILE A 70 2.55 -4.65 -0.04
CA ILE A 70 2.85 -3.53 0.88
C ILE A 70 2.74 -3.95 2.35
N ASP A 71 1.81 -4.86 2.66
CA ASP A 71 1.60 -5.38 4.02
C ASP A 71 2.74 -6.29 4.49
N GLU A 72 3.54 -6.85 3.58
CA GLU A 72 4.75 -7.60 3.90
C GLU A 72 5.96 -6.69 4.13
N VAL A 73 5.95 -5.50 3.51
CA VAL A 73 7.01 -4.49 3.66
C VAL A 73 6.79 -3.63 4.89
N LEU A 74 5.54 -3.26 5.18
CA LEU A 74 5.16 -2.39 6.29
C LEU A 74 4.70 -3.21 7.50
N VAL A 75 5.66 -3.84 8.17
CA VAL A 75 5.40 -4.58 9.42
C VAL A 75 5.84 -3.75 10.62
N ALA A 76 5.07 -3.82 11.71
CA ALA A 76 5.43 -3.19 12.96
C ALA A 76 6.79 -3.70 13.48
N PRO A 77 7.62 -2.85 14.13
CA PRO A 77 8.94 -3.25 14.62
C PRO A 77 8.92 -4.37 15.68
N THR A 78 7.77 -4.62 16.32
CA THR A 78 7.61 -5.68 17.33
C THR A 78 6.38 -6.55 17.02
N VAL A 79 6.43 -7.81 17.47
CA VAL A 79 5.31 -8.76 17.34
C VAL A 79 4.05 -8.22 18.03
N VAL A 80 4.23 -7.59 19.20
CA VAL A 80 3.11 -6.97 19.95
C VAL A 80 2.55 -5.75 19.21
N GLY A 81 3.41 -4.96 18.55
CA GLY A 81 2.97 -3.85 17.69
C GLY A 81 2.12 -4.32 16.51
N LYS A 82 2.49 -5.45 15.88
CA LYS A 82 1.67 -6.06 14.83
C LYS A 82 0.33 -6.52 15.38
N GLN A 83 0.33 -7.20 16.53
CA GLN A 83 -0.91 -7.62 17.20
C GLN A 83 -1.82 -6.45 17.53
N LEU A 84 -1.25 -5.33 18.00
CA LEU A 84 -2.02 -4.12 18.30
C LEU A 84 -2.67 -3.55 17.03
N TYR A 85 -1.92 -3.47 15.94
CA TYR A 85 -2.43 -3.00 14.65
C TYR A 85 -3.60 -3.86 14.15
N ASP A 86 -3.40 -5.18 14.12
CA ASP A 86 -4.42 -6.14 13.69
C ASP A 86 -5.68 -6.05 14.57
N LEU A 87 -5.52 -5.93 15.90
CA LEU A 87 -6.64 -5.82 16.84
C LEU A 87 -7.44 -4.52 16.67
N VAL A 88 -6.76 -3.39 16.39
CA VAL A 88 -7.43 -2.11 16.16
C VAL A 88 -8.19 -2.14 14.83
N ALA A 89 -7.59 -2.69 13.78
CA ALA A 89 -8.27 -2.88 12.49
C ALA A 89 -9.53 -3.76 12.64
N ASP A 90 -9.41 -4.86 13.39
CA ASP A 90 -10.51 -5.75 13.70
C ASP A 90 -11.63 -5.07 14.52
N GLU A 91 -11.29 -4.18 15.45
CA GLU A 91 -12.28 -3.47 16.27
C GLU A 91 -13.13 -2.52 15.44
N GLN A 92 -12.50 -1.79 14.52
CA GLN A 92 -13.20 -0.94 13.55
C GLN A 92 -14.03 -1.78 12.58
N GLY A 93 -13.49 -2.90 12.08
CA GLY A 93 -14.22 -3.86 11.24
C GLY A 93 -15.47 -4.41 11.91
N LEU A 94 -15.39 -4.78 13.20
CA LEU A 94 -16.53 -5.23 13.99
C LEU A 94 -17.59 -4.14 14.18
N GLN A 95 -17.19 -2.89 14.40
CA GLN A 95 -18.12 -1.76 14.51
C GLN A 95 -18.87 -1.51 13.19
N HIS A 96 -18.16 -1.55 12.07
CA HIS A 96 -18.78 -1.48 10.74
C HIS A 96 -19.70 -2.66 10.46
N ALA A 97 -19.31 -3.88 10.85
CA ALA A 97 -20.15 -5.07 10.71
C ALA A 97 -21.45 -4.94 11.52
N LEU A 98 -21.39 -4.43 12.75
CA LEU A 98 -22.56 -4.19 13.59
C LEU A 98 -23.52 -3.17 12.95
N TYR A 99 -22.98 -2.08 12.40
CA TYR A 99 -23.76 -1.07 11.69
C TYR A 99 -24.40 -1.65 10.42
N ALA A 100 -23.63 -2.41 9.63
CA ALA A 100 -24.13 -3.07 8.43
C ALA A 100 -25.26 -4.05 8.77
N LEU A 101 -25.12 -4.83 9.84
CA LEU A 101 -26.14 -5.77 10.30
C LEU A 101 -27.41 -5.03 10.74
N GLN A 102 -27.29 -3.89 11.42
CA GLN A 102 -28.44 -3.04 11.75
C GLN A 102 -29.12 -2.51 10.48
N SER A 103 -28.36 -2.05 9.50
CA SER A 103 -28.90 -1.58 8.22
C SER A 103 -29.61 -2.70 7.44
N ALA A 104 -29.11 -3.94 7.50
CA ALA A 104 -29.71 -5.10 6.87
C ALA A 104 -31.04 -5.48 7.51
N LEU A 105 -31.16 -5.34 8.84
CA LEU A 105 -32.42 -5.54 9.56
C LEU A 105 -33.47 -4.50 9.12
N VAL A 106 -33.08 -3.22 9.04
CA VAL A 106 -33.97 -2.13 8.61
C VAL A 106 -34.44 -2.33 7.16
N ARG A 107 -33.57 -2.89 6.29
CA ARG A 107 -33.91 -3.24 4.91
C ARG A 107 -34.72 -4.53 4.77
N GLY A 108 -34.95 -5.28 5.86
CA GLY A 108 -35.70 -6.54 5.85
C GLY A 108 -34.96 -7.73 5.22
N VAL A 109 -33.63 -7.63 5.01
CA VAL A 109 -32.82 -8.72 4.43
C VAL A 109 -32.63 -9.87 5.42
N ILE A 110 -32.62 -9.56 6.72
CA ILE A 110 -32.44 -10.53 7.81
C ILE A 110 -33.58 -10.43 8.83
N GLY A 111 -33.95 -11.57 9.44
CA GLY A 111 -34.93 -11.63 10.53
C GLY A 111 -34.35 -11.24 11.90
N VAL A 112 -35.22 -10.82 12.81
CA VAL A 112 -34.86 -10.33 14.16
C VAL A 112 -34.12 -11.38 15.00
N ASP A 113 -34.50 -12.66 14.92
CA ASP A 113 -33.83 -13.74 15.64
C ASP A 113 -32.35 -13.87 15.19
N SER A 114 -32.12 -13.94 13.89
CA SER A 114 -30.77 -14.00 13.31
C SER A 114 -29.94 -12.76 13.65
N TRP A 115 -30.52 -11.55 13.51
CA TRP A 115 -29.87 -10.30 13.91
C TRP A 115 -29.44 -10.35 15.38
N SER A 116 -30.33 -10.72 16.30
CA SER A 116 -30.04 -10.73 17.74
C SER A 116 -28.90 -11.69 18.11
N ARG A 117 -28.81 -12.84 17.43
CA ARG A 117 -27.74 -13.83 17.63
C ARG A 117 -26.39 -13.30 17.14
N HIS A 118 -26.33 -12.79 15.92
CA HIS A 118 -25.09 -12.27 15.33
C HIS A 118 -24.59 -11.01 16.05
N THR A 119 -25.48 -10.07 16.37
CA THR A 119 -25.17 -8.86 17.16
C THR A 119 -24.55 -9.23 18.50
N ARG A 120 -25.09 -10.25 19.21
CA ARG A 120 -24.53 -10.70 20.50
C ARG A 120 -23.16 -11.36 20.34
N GLY A 121 -22.97 -12.16 19.29
CA GLY A 121 -21.68 -12.80 18.99
C GLY A 121 -20.59 -11.75 18.74
N LEU A 122 -20.85 -10.82 17.81
CA LEU A 122 -19.94 -9.74 17.46
C LEU A 122 -19.65 -8.81 18.64
N ALA A 123 -20.67 -8.46 19.45
CA ALA A 123 -20.49 -7.60 20.62
C ALA A 123 -19.57 -8.24 21.69
N ARG A 124 -19.65 -9.57 21.88
CA ARG A 124 -18.75 -10.29 22.80
C ARG A 124 -17.31 -10.26 22.30
N GLU A 125 -17.10 -10.50 21.01
CA GLU A 125 -15.78 -10.43 20.39
C GLU A 125 -15.20 -9.01 20.46
N ALA A 126 -15.99 -7.99 20.13
CA ALA A 126 -15.60 -6.59 20.21
C ALA A 126 -15.18 -6.21 21.64
N PHE A 127 -15.90 -6.67 22.66
CA PHE A 127 -15.53 -6.42 24.04
C PHE A 127 -14.16 -7.02 24.40
N LEU A 128 -13.92 -8.27 24.02
CA LEU A 128 -12.65 -8.96 24.27
C LEU A 128 -11.48 -8.27 23.54
N LYS A 129 -11.66 -7.90 22.27
CA LYS A 129 -10.64 -7.17 21.50
C LYS A 129 -10.34 -5.80 22.11
N ARG A 130 -11.36 -5.02 22.50
CA ARG A 130 -11.18 -3.73 23.19
C ARG A 130 -10.47 -3.87 24.53
N ALA A 131 -10.75 -4.93 25.29
CA ALA A 131 -10.05 -5.21 26.54
C ALA A 131 -8.58 -5.57 26.31
N LEU A 132 -8.29 -6.36 25.27
CA LEU A 132 -6.93 -6.73 24.90
C LEU A 132 -6.11 -5.53 24.39
N ILE A 133 -6.71 -4.66 23.56
CA ILE A 133 -6.11 -3.41 23.09
C ILE A 133 -5.67 -2.56 24.29
N ARG A 134 -6.56 -2.32 25.27
CA ARG A 134 -6.20 -1.58 26.50
C ARG A 134 -5.08 -2.24 27.29
N LYS A 135 -5.08 -3.58 27.38
CA LYS A 135 -4.02 -4.31 28.10
C LYS A 135 -2.67 -4.15 27.41
N ILE A 136 -2.64 -4.24 26.07
CA ILE A 136 -1.43 -4.06 25.26
C ILE A 136 -0.96 -2.60 25.32
N GLY A 137 -1.87 -1.63 25.19
CA GLY A 137 -1.58 -0.20 25.30
C GLY A 137 -0.90 0.16 26.62
N ARG A 138 -1.41 -0.35 27.75
CA ARG A 138 -0.75 -0.21 29.06
C ARG A 138 0.61 -0.90 29.12
N GLY A 139 0.72 -2.13 28.59
CA GLY A 139 1.98 -2.89 28.58
C GLY A 139 3.07 -2.25 27.71
N MET A 140 2.69 -1.53 26.66
CA MET A 140 3.61 -0.82 25.77
C MET A 140 3.87 0.64 26.18
N GLY A 141 3.20 1.15 27.23
CA GLY A 141 3.32 2.54 27.65
C GLY A 141 2.70 3.56 26.67
N LEU A 142 1.75 3.13 25.83
CA LEU A 142 1.07 3.98 24.85
C LEU A 142 -0.15 4.72 25.43
N GLU A 143 -0.52 4.44 26.68
CA GLU A 143 -1.62 5.10 27.36
C GLU A 143 -1.14 6.45 27.89
N GLU A 144 -1.24 7.49 27.06
CA GLU A 144 -1.18 8.88 27.52
C GLU A 144 -2.47 9.16 28.29
N GLY A 145 -2.34 9.50 29.57
CA GLY A 145 -3.43 9.44 30.55
C GLY A 145 -4.72 10.13 30.10
N VAL A 146 -5.75 9.33 29.80
CA VAL A 146 -7.15 9.76 29.96
C VAL A 146 -7.59 9.26 31.33
N PRO A 147 -7.63 10.14 32.36
CA PRO A 147 -8.17 9.75 33.65
C PRO A 147 -9.63 9.36 33.47
N VAL A 148 -9.97 8.16 33.92
CA VAL A 148 -11.36 7.72 34.05
C VAL A 148 -11.97 8.58 35.16
N VAL A 149 -12.66 9.64 34.78
CA VAL A 149 -13.59 10.41 35.63
C VAL A 149 -15.00 9.94 35.30
#